data_AF-A0A382FAT4-F1
#
_entry.id   AF-A0A382FAT4-F1
#
_cell.length_a   1.000
_cell.length_b   1.000
_cell.length_c   1.000
_cell.angle_alpha   90.00
_cell.angle_beta   90.00
_cell.angle_gamma   90.00
#
_symmetry.space_group_name_H-M   'P 1'
#
loop_
_entity.id
_entity.type
_entity.pdbx_description
1 polymer ?
#
loop_
_entity_poly.entity_id
_entity_poly.type
_entity_poly.pdbx_seq_one_letter_code
_entity_poly.pdbx_strand_id
1 'polypeptide(L)'
;LGISKGKTIEEMKVMNEYLNWILNEEMSLHVDHAKKNGISENELFNCEMGPIKYSYTRHENNCANAGDLGILISGILACIVGWQVVSKILLGGETVSDNNKYKGWLTMYSEDKILQEHTNKILKIFNSYAANGNEEYRDILKKNFLLGVKYETMCWDAYYNMEVWI
;
A
#
# COMPACT_ATOMS: atom_id res chain seq x y z
N LEU A 1 4.89 0.12 13.75
CA LEU A 1 6.37 0.13 13.53
C LEU A 1 6.86 1.37 12.79
N GLY A 2 6.17 1.85 11.73
CA GLY A 2 6.57 3.08 11.03
C GLY A 2 6.76 4.29 11.95
N ILE A 3 5.76 4.58 12.80
CA ILE A 3 5.83 5.65 13.81
C ILE A 3 7.06 5.48 14.71
N SER A 4 7.22 4.31 15.34
CA SER A 4 8.33 4.07 16.29
C SER A 4 9.72 4.08 15.65
N LYS A 5 9.83 3.90 14.32
CA LYS A 5 11.10 3.93 13.60
C LYS A 5 11.48 5.33 13.10
N GLY A 6 10.58 6.30 13.15
CA GLY A 6 10.90 7.69 12.83
C GLY A 6 12.01 8.21 13.75
N LYS A 7 13.03 8.84 13.16
CA LYS A 7 14.14 9.47 13.90
C LYS A 7 13.81 10.91 14.31
N THR A 8 12.78 11.49 13.72
CA THR A 8 12.30 12.85 14.02
C THR A 8 10.81 12.83 14.32
N ILE A 9 10.34 13.81 15.10
CA ILE A 9 8.90 13.99 15.37
C ILE A 9 8.12 14.15 14.06
N GLU A 10 8.70 14.80 13.05
CA GLU A 10 8.07 14.98 11.75
C GLU A 10 7.84 13.64 11.04
N GLU A 11 8.83 12.75 11.01
CA GLU A 11 8.68 11.40 10.45
C GLU A 11 7.59 10.60 11.19
N MET A 12 7.58 10.69 12.52
CA MET A 12 6.56 10.02 13.34
C MET A 12 5.15 10.53 13.02
N LYS A 13 4.99 11.85 12.86
CA LYS A 13 3.72 12.48 12.49
C LYS A 13 3.25 12.01 11.12
N VAL A 14 4.11 12.02 10.11
CA VAL A 14 3.76 11.56 8.76
C VAL A 14 3.28 10.11 8.77
N MET A 15 4.00 9.22 9.48
CA MET A 15 3.60 7.81 9.56
C MET A 15 2.30 7.62 10.35
N ASN A 16 2.04 8.45 11.37
CA ASN A 16 0.80 8.41 12.15
C ASN A 16 -0.39 8.96 11.37
N GLU A 17 -0.20 10.06 10.65
CA GLU A 17 -1.20 10.65 9.75
C GLU A 17 -1.62 9.64 8.69
N TYR A 18 -0.66 8.96 8.05
CA TYR A 18 -0.99 7.95 7.05
C TYR A 18 -1.72 6.75 7.64
N LEU A 19 -1.31 6.25 8.81
CA LEU A 19 -2.03 5.18 9.50
C LEU A 19 -3.48 5.58 9.83
N ASN A 20 -3.69 6.80 10.33
CA ASN A 20 -5.02 7.30 10.61
C ASN A 20 -5.89 7.38 9.35
N TRP A 21 -5.32 7.81 8.22
CA TRP A 21 -6.05 7.84 6.95
C TRP A 21 -6.44 6.42 6.49
N ILE A 22 -5.54 5.44 6.58
CA ILE A 22 -5.87 4.03 6.23
C ILE A 22 -7.04 3.53 7.09
N LEU A 23 -6.96 3.71 8.41
CA LEU A 23 -7.95 3.15 9.34
C LEU A 23 -9.33 3.79 9.19
N ASN A 24 -9.41 5.08 8.91
CA ASN A 24 -10.67 5.82 8.94
C ASN A 24 -11.26 6.10 7.55
N GLU A 25 -10.41 6.22 6.51
CA GLU A 25 -10.85 6.58 5.16
C GLU A 25 -10.77 5.38 4.20
N GLU A 26 -9.59 4.77 4.03
CA GLU A 26 -9.38 3.67 3.07
C GLU A 26 -10.21 2.43 3.43
N MET A 27 -10.15 2.00 4.69
CA MET A 27 -10.90 0.83 5.16
C MET A 27 -12.41 1.02 5.07
N SER A 28 -12.92 2.24 5.29
CA SER A 28 -14.33 2.57 5.14
C SER A 28 -14.81 2.33 3.71
N LEU A 29 -14.00 2.71 2.70
CA LEU A 29 -14.30 2.44 1.30
C LEU A 29 -14.37 0.94 1.00
N HIS A 30 -13.45 0.14 1.56
CA HIS A 30 -13.44 -1.30 1.37
C HIS A 30 -14.67 -1.97 2.00
N VAL A 31 -15.05 -1.57 3.22
CA VAL A 31 -16.26 -2.06 3.91
C VAL A 31 -17.51 -1.72 3.10
N ASP A 32 -17.63 -0.49 2.61
CA ASP A 32 -18.76 -0.07 1.78
C ASP A 32 -18.82 -0.85 0.45
N HIS A 33 -17.66 -1.11 -0.16
CA HIS A 33 -17.59 -1.90 -1.38
C HIS A 33 -18.03 -3.36 -1.12
N ALA A 34 -17.55 -3.99 -0.04
CA ALA A 34 -17.93 -5.33 0.36
C ALA A 34 -19.46 -5.43 0.58
N LYS A 35 -20.03 -4.49 1.35
CA LYS A 35 -21.46 -4.43 1.63
C LYS A 35 -22.32 -4.28 0.36
N LYS A 36 -21.91 -3.44 -0.59
CA LYS A 36 -22.60 -3.29 -1.89
C LYS A 36 -22.60 -4.57 -2.71
N ASN A 37 -21.66 -5.48 -2.47
CA ASN A 37 -21.54 -6.77 -3.14
C ASN A 37 -22.04 -7.94 -2.26
N GLY A 38 -22.78 -7.66 -1.18
CA GLY A 38 -23.40 -8.69 -0.35
C GLY A 38 -22.46 -9.39 0.63
N ILE A 39 -21.25 -8.87 0.85
CA ILE A 39 -20.29 -9.38 1.83
C ILE A 39 -20.50 -8.61 3.13
N SER A 40 -20.79 -9.33 4.22
CA SER A 40 -20.91 -8.72 5.55
C SER A 40 -19.53 -8.34 6.10
N GLU A 41 -19.50 -7.38 7.03
CA GLU A 41 -18.26 -7.03 7.74
C GLU A 41 -17.64 -8.25 8.45
N ASN A 42 -18.46 -9.12 9.02
CA ASN A 42 -17.98 -10.33 9.67
C ASN A 42 -17.30 -11.28 8.67
N GLU A 43 -17.86 -11.46 7.47
CA GLU A 43 -17.20 -12.24 6.42
C GLU A 43 -15.91 -11.59 5.94
N LEU A 44 -15.91 -10.25 5.76
CA LEU A 44 -14.74 -9.50 5.32
C LEU A 44 -13.56 -9.63 6.31
N PHE A 45 -13.82 -9.44 7.61
CA PHE A 45 -12.76 -9.44 8.64
C PHE A 45 -12.33 -10.86 9.07
N ASN A 46 -13.12 -11.90 8.81
CA ASN A 46 -12.74 -13.29 9.06
C ASN A 46 -12.24 -14.03 7.81
N CYS A 47 -12.08 -13.33 6.68
CA CYS A 47 -11.54 -13.92 5.45
C CYS A 47 -10.11 -14.42 5.68
N GLU A 48 -9.85 -15.68 5.34
CA GLU A 48 -8.52 -16.26 5.46
C GLU A 48 -7.58 -15.69 4.39
N MET A 49 -6.40 -15.27 4.83
CA MET A 49 -5.37 -14.75 3.92
C MET A 49 -4.78 -15.87 3.07
N GLY A 50 -4.88 -15.76 1.74
CA GLY A 50 -4.26 -16.70 0.80
C GLY A 50 -2.72 -16.71 0.86
N PRO A 51 -2.07 -17.77 0.31
CA PRO A 51 -0.64 -18.03 0.47
C PRO A 51 0.28 -16.94 -0.12
N ILE A 52 -0.09 -16.32 -1.25
CA ILE A 52 0.68 -15.21 -1.84
C ILE A 52 0.62 -13.98 -0.96
N LYS A 53 -0.58 -13.56 -0.52
CA LYS A 53 -0.71 -12.41 0.38
C LYS A 53 -0.02 -12.67 1.71
N TYR A 54 -0.10 -13.89 2.24
CA TYR A 54 0.65 -14.30 3.42
C TYR A 54 2.15 -14.06 3.24
N SER A 55 2.74 -14.57 2.16
CA SER A 55 4.17 -14.40 1.86
C SER A 55 4.55 -12.93 1.70
N TYR A 56 3.70 -12.13 1.05
CA TYR A 56 3.92 -10.68 0.92
C TYR A 56 3.94 -9.98 2.28
N THR A 57 2.98 -10.27 3.17
CA THR A 57 3.01 -9.67 4.52
C THR A 57 4.24 -10.07 5.32
N ARG A 58 4.85 -11.23 5.06
CA ARG A 58 6.12 -11.63 5.71
C ARG A 58 7.31 -10.82 5.19
N HIS A 59 7.32 -10.49 3.90
CA HIS A 59 8.28 -9.54 3.33
C HIS A 59 8.16 -8.15 3.96
N GLU A 60 6.94 -7.61 4.04
CA GLU A 60 6.66 -6.31 4.66
C GLU A 60 7.07 -6.30 6.14
N ASN A 61 6.70 -7.34 6.89
CA ASN A 61 7.08 -7.49 8.30
C ASN A 61 8.59 -7.64 8.49
N ASN A 62 9.29 -8.33 7.59
CA ASN A 62 10.74 -8.45 7.66
C ASN A 62 11.39 -7.07 7.50
N CYS A 63 11.02 -6.33 6.45
CA CYS A 63 11.49 -4.95 6.24
C CYS A 63 11.17 -4.05 7.45
N ALA A 64 9.97 -4.21 8.01
CA ALA A 64 9.52 -3.45 9.17
C ALA A 64 10.26 -3.80 10.48
N ASN A 65 10.93 -4.95 10.58
CA ASN A 65 11.69 -5.33 11.78
C ASN A 65 13.20 -5.18 11.62
N ALA A 66 13.76 -5.45 10.43
CA ALA A 66 15.20 -5.58 10.22
C ALA A 66 16.00 -4.26 10.22
N GLY A 67 15.41 -3.15 9.75
CA GLY A 67 16.17 -1.93 9.45
C GLY A 67 15.62 -0.63 10.03
N ASP A 68 16.05 0.49 9.48
CA ASP A 68 15.51 1.81 9.82
C ASP A 68 14.20 2.12 9.07
N LEU A 69 13.69 3.35 9.20
CA LEU A 69 12.45 3.74 8.53
C LEU A 69 12.57 3.67 7.00
N GLY A 70 13.75 3.93 6.41
CA GLY A 70 13.96 3.78 4.97
C GLY A 70 13.80 2.33 4.51
N ILE A 71 14.40 1.37 5.23
CA ILE A 71 14.21 -0.07 4.97
C ILE A 71 12.73 -0.46 5.13
N LEU A 72 12.05 -0.01 6.18
CA LEU A 72 10.62 -0.27 6.36
C LEU A 72 9.81 0.26 5.18
N ILE A 73 9.98 1.53 4.82
CA ILE A 73 9.25 2.16 3.73
C ILE A 73 9.53 1.40 2.43
N SER A 74 10.78 1.01 2.16
CA SER A 74 11.11 0.24 0.94
C SER A 74 10.30 -1.06 0.78
N GLY A 75 9.93 -1.72 1.89
CA GLY A 75 9.14 -2.94 1.86
C GLY A 75 7.66 -2.74 1.53
N ILE A 76 7.09 -1.59 1.92
CA ILE A 76 5.67 -1.25 1.72
C ILE A 76 5.46 -0.24 0.58
N LEU A 77 6.52 0.36 0.03
CA LEU A 77 6.38 1.47 -0.92
C LEU A 77 5.65 1.04 -2.19
N ALA A 78 5.76 -0.24 -2.59
CA ALA A 78 5.03 -0.80 -3.72
C ALA A 78 3.51 -0.65 -3.56
N CYS A 79 2.94 -0.91 -2.37
CA CYS A 79 1.50 -0.74 -2.13
C CYS A 79 1.12 0.74 -2.07
N ILE A 80 1.94 1.58 -1.43
CA ILE A 80 1.65 3.02 -1.26
C ILE A 80 1.54 3.73 -2.62
N VAL A 81 2.47 3.48 -3.54
CA VAL A 81 2.49 4.18 -4.84
C VAL A 81 1.80 3.41 -5.96
N GLY A 82 1.80 2.07 -5.88
CA GLY A 82 1.41 1.19 -6.96
C GLY A 82 -0.04 1.40 -7.39
N TRP A 83 -0.96 1.51 -6.42
CA TRP A 83 -2.37 1.67 -6.70
C TRP A 83 -2.71 2.99 -7.38
N GLN A 84 -2.04 4.09 -7.00
CA GLN A 84 -2.21 5.37 -7.68
C GLN A 84 -1.67 5.33 -9.11
N VAL A 85 -0.55 4.66 -9.34
CA VAL A 85 0.04 4.48 -10.69
C VAL A 85 -0.89 3.64 -11.55
N VAL A 86 -1.34 2.47 -11.06
CA VAL A 86 -2.23 1.56 -11.77
C VAL A 86 -3.54 2.26 -12.13
N SER A 87 -4.20 2.91 -11.18
CA SER A 87 -5.47 3.60 -11.44
C SER A 87 -5.33 4.71 -12.47
N LYS A 88 -4.26 5.52 -12.41
CA LYS A 88 -4.00 6.56 -13.42
C LYS A 88 -3.74 5.97 -14.81
N ILE A 89 -3.03 4.85 -14.91
CA ILE A 89 -2.80 4.15 -16.18
C ILE A 89 -4.12 3.59 -16.73
N LEU A 90 -4.90 2.91 -15.90
CA LEU A 90 -6.18 2.31 -16.29
C LEU A 90 -7.19 3.34 -16.82
N LEU A 91 -7.19 4.54 -16.24
CA LEU A 91 -8.10 5.61 -16.66
C LEU A 91 -7.63 6.32 -17.94
N GLY A 92 -6.33 6.35 -18.23
CA GLY A 92 -5.83 7.03 -19.43
C GLY A 92 -6.19 8.51 -19.53
N GLY A 93 -6.55 9.16 -18.40
CA GLY A 93 -7.04 10.55 -18.37
C GLY A 93 -8.56 10.71 -18.52
N GLU A 94 -9.31 9.62 -18.66
CA GLU A 94 -10.77 9.63 -18.71
C GLU A 94 -11.40 9.70 -17.32
N THR A 95 -12.61 10.25 -17.25
CA THR A 95 -13.42 10.24 -16.03
C THR A 95 -14.06 8.87 -15.81
N VAL A 96 -14.18 8.46 -14.56
CA VAL A 96 -14.82 7.19 -14.22
C VAL A 96 -16.33 7.31 -14.41
N SER A 97 -16.92 6.48 -15.28
CA SER A 97 -18.37 6.41 -15.47
C SER A 97 -19.11 6.16 -14.15
N ASP A 98 -20.24 6.84 -13.95
CA ASP A 98 -21.13 6.66 -12.78
C ASP A 98 -21.63 5.23 -12.61
N ASN A 99 -21.76 4.48 -13.70
CA ASN A 99 -22.23 3.09 -13.70
C ASN A 99 -21.10 2.07 -13.52
N ASN A 100 -19.84 2.51 -13.37
CA ASN A 100 -18.71 1.61 -13.18
C ASN A 100 -18.71 1.06 -11.73
N LYS A 101 -18.81 -0.26 -11.57
CA LYS A 101 -18.77 -0.93 -10.26
C LYS A 101 -17.49 -0.67 -9.45
N TYR A 102 -16.40 -0.27 -10.11
CA TYR A 102 -15.12 0.06 -9.49
C TYR A 102 -14.92 1.57 -9.30
N LYS A 103 -15.94 2.40 -9.52
CA LYS A 103 -15.82 3.87 -9.48
C LYS A 103 -15.16 4.37 -8.19
N GLY A 104 -15.66 3.96 -7.02
CA GLY A 104 -15.11 4.41 -5.75
C GLY A 104 -13.62 4.10 -5.61
N TRP A 105 -13.23 2.87 -5.96
CA TRP A 105 -11.85 2.42 -5.90
C TRP A 105 -10.96 3.19 -6.88
N LEU A 106 -11.38 3.31 -8.15
CA LEU A 106 -10.64 4.05 -9.17
C LEU A 106 -10.46 5.51 -8.77
N THR A 107 -11.54 6.19 -8.37
CA THR A 107 -11.52 7.60 -7.94
C THR A 107 -10.62 7.83 -6.73
N MET A 108 -10.66 6.95 -5.71
CA MET A 108 -9.78 7.09 -4.54
C MET A 108 -8.30 7.09 -4.95
N TYR A 109 -7.87 6.06 -5.69
CA TYR A 109 -6.45 5.95 -6.03
C TYR A 109 -6.00 6.91 -7.14
N SER A 110 -6.90 7.37 -8.03
CA SER A 110 -6.55 8.31 -9.10
C SER A 110 -6.60 9.79 -8.70
N GLU A 111 -7.54 10.18 -7.82
CA GLU A 111 -7.94 11.58 -7.62
C GLU A 111 -7.89 12.06 -6.16
N ASP A 112 -7.78 11.17 -5.16
CA ASP A 112 -7.76 11.59 -3.75
C ASP A 112 -6.51 12.43 -3.43
N LYS A 113 -6.77 13.71 -3.11
CA LYS A 113 -5.73 14.69 -2.79
C LYS A 113 -5.05 14.41 -1.45
N ILE A 114 -5.78 13.89 -0.48
CA ILE A 114 -5.26 13.56 0.86
C ILE A 114 -4.32 12.37 0.74
N LEU A 115 -4.73 11.32 0.02
CA LEU A 115 -3.85 10.18 -0.30
C LEU A 115 -2.59 10.64 -1.05
N GLN A 116 -2.74 11.51 -2.06
CA GLN A 116 -1.60 12.05 -2.79
C GLN A 116 -0.65 12.85 -1.89
N GLU A 117 -1.18 13.60 -0.92
CA GLU A 117 -0.37 14.31 0.08
C GLU A 117 0.40 13.35 0.98
N HIS A 118 -0.25 12.31 1.51
CA HIS A 118 0.41 11.28 2.32
C HIS A 118 1.52 10.59 1.53
N THR A 119 1.24 10.19 0.29
CA THR A 119 2.22 9.55 -0.60
C THR A 119 3.42 10.45 -0.84
N ASN A 120 3.20 11.74 -1.11
CA ASN A 120 4.28 12.72 -1.30
C ASN A 120 5.14 12.90 -0.05
N LYS A 121 4.52 12.98 1.13
CA LYS A 121 5.24 13.09 2.41
C LYS A 121 6.10 11.84 2.68
N ILE A 122 5.56 10.65 2.44
CA ILE A 122 6.29 9.38 2.61
C ILE A 122 7.45 9.26 1.61
N LEU A 123 7.22 9.61 0.33
CA LEU A 123 8.27 9.65 -0.69
C LEU A 123 9.38 10.63 -0.32
N LYS A 124 9.05 11.79 0.25
CA LYS A 124 10.05 12.75 0.73
C LYS A 124 10.93 12.15 1.84
N ILE A 125 10.34 11.43 2.79
CA ILE A 125 11.09 10.70 3.83
C ILE A 125 11.98 9.64 3.16
N PHE A 126 11.41 8.76 2.34
CA PHE A 126 12.14 7.70 1.64
C PHE A 126 13.33 8.23 0.84
N ASN A 127 13.12 9.30 0.07
CA ASN A 127 14.18 9.93 -0.72
C ASN A 127 15.30 10.52 0.16
N SER A 128 14.97 11.04 1.34
CA SER A 128 15.98 11.49 2.31
C SER A 128 16.87 10.34 2.79
N TYR A 129 16.28 9.19 3.13
CA TYR A 129 17.06 7.99 3.50
C TYR A 129 17.93 7.50 2.33
N ALA A 130 17.38 7.43 1.12
CA ALA A 130 18.12 7.00 -0.07
C ALA A 130 19.27 7.94 -0.45
N ALA A 131 19.08 9.26 -0.31
CA ALA A 131 20.10 10.27 -0.61
C ALA A 131 21.26 10.25 0.39
N ASN A 132 20.96 9.99 1.67
CA ASN A 132 21.97 9.94 2.73
C ASN A 132 22.65 8.55 2.85
N GLY A 133 22.08 7.51 2.25
CA GLY A 133 22.66 6.17 2.22
C GLY A 133 23.85 6.03 1.28
N ASN A 134 24.65 4.98 1.47
CA ASN A 134 25.66 4.56 0.50
C ASN A 134 25.02 3.73 -0.64
N GLU A 135 25.83 3.26 -1.59
CA GLU A 135 25.36 2.46 -2.73
C GLU A 135 24.72 1.13 -2.29
N GLU A 136 25.34 0.43 -1.34
CA GLU A 136 24.82 -0.83 -0.80
C GLU A 136 23.44 -0.66 -0.16
N TYR A 137 23.26 0.39 0.65
CA TYR A 137 21.97 0.71 1.25
C TYR A 137 20.90 0.98 0.20
N ARG A 138 21.21 1.78 -0.84
CA ARG A 138 20.29 2.02 -1.95
C ARG A 138 19.93 0.75 -2.72
N ASP A 139 20.87 -0.17 -2.88
CA ASP A 139 20.60 -1.47 -3.51
C ASP A 139 19.64 -2.32 -2.66
N ILE A 140 19.78 -2.31 -1.33
CA ILE A 140 18.82 -2.95 -0.42
C ILE A 140 17.43 -2.32 -0.56
N LEU A 141 17.32 -0.99 -0.53
CA LEU A 141 16.03 -0.30 -0.72
C LEU A 141 15.38 -0.69 -2.05
N LYS A 142 16.17 -0.71 -3.12
CA LYS A 142 15.71 -1.08 -4.47
C LYS A 142 15.23 -2.53 -4.50
N LYS A 143 15.98 -3.47 -3.92
CA LYS A 143 15.61 -4.89 -3.85
C LYS A 143 14.30 -5.10 -3.11
N ASN A 144 14.13 -4.45 -1.96
CA ASN A 144 12.91 -4.54 -1.17
C ASN A 144 11.68 -4.00 -1.93
N PHE A 145 11.84 -2.84 -2.57
CA PHE A 145 10.77 -2.22 -3.36
C PHE A 145 10.38 -3.11 -4.55
N LEU A 146 11.36 -3.56 -5.33
CA LEU A 146 11.09 -4.41 -6.51
C LEU A 146 10.50 -5.77 -6.13
N LEU A 147 10.87 -6.31 -4.97
CA LEU A 147 10.23 -7.52 -4.46
C LEU A 147 8.76 -7.25 -4.07
N GLY A 148 8.46 -6.11 -3.44
CA GLY A 148 7.08 -5.68 -3.20
C GLY A 148 6.27 -5.56 -4.50
N VAL A 149 6.83 -4.97 -5.56
CA VAL A 149 6.17 -4.87 -6.88
C VAL A 149 5.87 -6.25 -7.46
N LYS A 150 6.78 -7.22 -7.33
CA LYS A 150 6.52 -8.61 -7.75
C LYS A 150 5.37 -9.21 -6.97
N TYR A 151 5.34 -9.05 -5.65
CA TYR A 151 4.24 -9.53 -4.82
C TYR A 151 2.91 -8.87 -5.15
N GLU A 152 2.86 -7.56 -5.38
CA GLU A 152 1.63 -6.88 -5.84
C GLU A 152 1.14 -7.48 -7.16
N THR A 153 2.06 -7.69 -8.11
CA THR A 153 1.74 -8.32 -9.39
C THR A 153 1.15 -9.71 -9.19
N MET A 154 1.76 -10.53 -8.34
CA MET A 154 1.27 -11.88 -8.03
C MET A 154 -0.06 -11.87 -7.25
N CYS A 155 -0.31 -10.86 -6.41
CA CYS A 155 -1.58 -10.73 -5.71
C CYS A 155 -2.76 -10.58 -6.67
N TRP A 156 -2.58 -9.88 -7.79
CA TRP A 156 -3.64 -9.77 -8.81
C TRP A 156 -4.09 -11.13 -9.34
N ASP A 157 -3.13 -11.97 -9.73
CA ASP A 157 -3.41 -13.32 -10.23
C ASP A 157 -4.01 -14.20 -9.12
N ALA A 158 -3.49 -14.10 -7.89
CA ALA A 158 -4.00 -14.85 -6.75
C ALA A 158 -5.47 -14.48 -6.43
N TYR A 159 -5.83 -13.20 -6.46
CA TYR A 159 -7.21 -12.76 -6.23
C TYR A 159 -8.13 -13.14 -7.39
N TYR A 160 -7.67 -13.02 -8.63
CA TYR A 160 -8.43 -13.42 -9.81
C TYR A 160 -8.77 -14.91 -9.82
N ASN A 161 -7.79 -15.75 -9.44
CA ASN A 161 -7.95 -17.20 -9.37
C ASN A 161 -8.56 -17.71 -8.06
N MET A 162 -8.86 -16.81 -7.10
CA MET A 162 -9.30 -17.15 -5.74
C MET A 162 -8.39 -18.19 -5.08
N GLU A 163 -7.07 -17.95 -5.13
CA GLU A 163 -6.06 -18.85 -4.61
C GLU A 163 -6.21 -19.03 -3.09
N VAL A 164 -6.24 -20.30 -2.66
CA VAL A 164 -6.35 -20.72 -1.27
C VAL A 164 -5.19 -21.63 -0.88
N TRP A 165 -5.03 -21.88 0.41
CA TRP A 165 -4.11 -22.90 0.90
C TRP A 165 -4.53 -24.28 0.39
N ILE A 166 -3.54 -25.10 0.04
CA ILE A 166 -3.70 -26.49 -0.42
C ILE A 166 -3.38 -27.45 0.72
#